data_AF-A0A117SMI1-F1
#
_entry.id   AF-A0A117SMI1-F1
#
_cell.length_a   1.000
_cell.length_b   1.000
_cell.length_c   1.000
_cell.angle_alpha   90.00
_cell.angle_beta   90.00
_cell.angle_gamma   90.00
#
_symmetry.space_group_name_H-M   'P 1'
#
loop_
_entity.id
_entity.type
_entity.pdbx_description
1 polymer ?
#
loop_
_entity_poly.entity_id
_entity_poly.type
_entity_poly.pdbx_seq_one_letter_code
_entity_poly.pdbx_strand_id
1 'polypeptide(L)'
;MIIKEISDTSNEVSLPKPTQAGRIKPCIELISKAMRCLENNDKQCTMRLIGEMIRLDCNNGNVVNKEVTSKVKDIVHKLWLRSDDEKRCKLLRMLRRLVSKGWIRGALHRSNEALNMWLVRCNIDWKK
;
A
#
# COMPACT_ATOMS: atom_id res chain seq x y z
N MET A 1 15.92 -19.15 52.95
CA MET A 1 16.77 -18.82 51.78
C MET A 1 15.86 -18.80 50.57
N ILE A 2 15.70 -17.62 49.96
CA ILE A 2 14.89 -17.39 48.76
C ILE A 2 15.72 -17.86 47.57
N ILE A 3 15.16 -18.71 46.71
CA ILE A 3 15.55 -18.76 45.30
C ILE A 3 14.27 -18.64 44.47
N LYS A 4 14.09 -17.43 43.94
CA LYS A 4 13.24 -17.12 42.80
C LYS A 4 13.87 -17.78 41.57
N GLU A 5 13.11 -18.56 40.83
CA GLU A 5 13.33 -18.68 39.38
C GLU A 5 12.16 -18.00 38.69
N ILE A 6 12.46 -16.84 38.11
CA ILE A 6 11.52 -16.04 37.33
C ILE A 6 11.60 -16.53 35.88
N SER A 7 10.42 -16.64 35.29
CA SER A 7 10.09 -16.94 33.90
C SER A 7 10.98 -16.29 32.85
N ASP A 8 11.34 -17.08 31.83
CA ASP A 8 11.63 -16.60 30.48
C ASP A 8 10.71 -17.32 29.47
N THR A 9 9.39 -17.07 29.58
CA THR A 9 8.51 -17.25 28.43
C THR A 9 8.47 -15.93 27.68
N SER A 10 9.21 -15.86 26.57
CA SER A 10 9.18 -14.76 25.61
C SER A 10 7.78 -14.63 25.00
N ASN A 11 6.88 -13.99 25.74
CA ASN A 11 5.62 -13.52 25.22
C ASN A 11 5.94 -12.31 24.36
N GLU A 12 6.27 -12.53 23.07
CA GLU A 12 6.04 -11.50 22.06
C GLU A 12 4.53 -11.25 22.03
N VAL A 13 4.08 -10.38 22.95
CA VAL A 13 2.74 -9.81 22.97
C VAL A 13 2.61 -9.08 21.65
N SER A 14 2.05 -9.78 20.66
CA SER A 14 1.62 -9.19 19.41
C SER A 14 0.74 -8.00 19.76
N LEU A 15 1.26 -6.80 19.53
CA LEU A 15 0.52 -5.56 19.77
C LEU A 15 -0.88 -5.71 19.15
N PRO A 16 -1.95 -5.37 19.89
CA PRO A 16 -3.30 -5.49 19.37
C PRO A 16 -3.37 -4.77 18.04
N LYS A 17 -3.75 -5.50 16.99
CA LYS A 17 -4.05 -4.92 15.69
C LYS A 17 -5.03 -3.76 15.97
N PRO A 18 -4.70 -2.50 15.59
CA PRO A 18 -5.52 -1.36 15.96
C PRO A 18 -6.99 -1.58 15.60
N THR A 19 -7.92 -0.97 16.32
CA THR A 19 -9.34 -1.05 15.94
C THR A 19 -9.58 -0.31 14.62
N GLN A 20 -10.73 -0.54 13.98
CA GLN A 20 -11.14 0.16 12.76
C GLN A 20 -11.02 1.70 12.91
N ALA A 21 -11.46 2.26 14.05
CA ALA A 21 -11.31 3.68 14.36
C ALA A 21 -9.83 4.12 14.51
N GLY A 22 -8.99 3.27 15.12
CA GLY A 22 -7.56 3.53 15.31
C GLY A 22 -6.75 3.58 14.01
N ARG A 23 -7.24 2.99 12.90
CA ARG A 23 -6.55 2.99 11.59
C ARG A 23 -6.96 4.13 10.66
N ILE A 24 -8.18 4.66 10.80
CA ILE A 24 -8.69 5.69 9.86
C ILE A 24 -7.86 6.97 9.92
N LYS A 25 -7.56 7.47 11.12
CA LYS A 25 -6.78 8.70 11.29
C LYS A 25 -5.37 8.59 10.64
N PRO A 26 -4.58 7.54 10.91
CA PRO A 26 -3.32 7.28 10.19
C PRO A 26 -3.48 7.25 8.66
N CYS A 27 -4.54 6.60 8.14
CA CYS A 27 -4.78 6.55 6.70
C CYS A 27 -5.03 7.95 6.11
N ILE A 28 -5.86 8.77 6.75
CA ILE A 28 -6.15 10.14 6.30
C ILE A 28 -4.89 11.01 6.29
N GLU A 29 -4.05 10.90 7.32
CA GLU A 29 -2.79 11.64 7.40
C GLU A 29 -1.82 11.24 6.28
N LEU A 30 -1.68 9.94 6.01
CA LEU A 30 -0.83 9.43 4.93
C LEU A 30 -1.35 9.83 3.55
N ILE A 31 -2.67 9.76 3.32
CA ILE A 31 -3.32 10.25 2.09
C ILE A 31 -2.96 11.73 1.88
N SER A 32 -3.12 12.55 2.90
CA SER A 32 -2.84 13.99 2.82
C SER A 32 -1.36 14.26 2.50
N LYS A 33 -0.44 13.52 3.11
CA LYS A 33 1.01 13.62 2.80
C LYS A 33 1.30 13.17 1.37
N ALA A 34 0.68 12.08 0.90
CA ALA A 34 0.90 11.55 -0.44
C ALA A 34 0.38 12.49 -1.53
N MET A 35 -0.74 13.17 -1.29
CA MET A 35 -1.27 14.21 -2.17
C MET A 35 -0.31 15.40 -2.29
N ARG A 36 0.24 15.90 -1.17
CA ARG A 36 1.27 16.95 -1.20
C ARG A 36 2.51 16.53 -2.00
N CYS A 37 2.97 15.30 -1.84
CA CYS A 37 4.08 14.78 -2.65
C CYS A 37 3.74 14.69 -4.14
N LEU A 38 2.50 14.32 -4.49
CA LEU A 38 2.04 14.34 -5.89
C LEU A 38 2.02 15.76 -6.47
N GLU A 39 1.53 16.74 -5.71
CA GLU A 39 1.50 18.16 -6.11
C GLU A 39 2.91 18.70 -6.36
N ASN A 40 3.87 18.30 -5.54
CA ASN A 40 5.29 18.65 -5.69
C ASN A 40 6.05 17.77 -6.71
N ASN A 41 5.35 16.89 -7.44
CA ASN A 41 5.92 15.92 -8.38
C ASN A 41 6.99 14.98 -7.78
N ASP A 42 6.98 14.78 -6.46
CA ASP A 42 7.88 13.87 -5.76
C ASP A 42 7.35 12.43 -5.81
N LYS A 43 7.65 11.76 -6.93
CA LYS A 43 7.26 10.39 -7.22
C LYS A 43 7.81 9.39 -6.18
N GLN A 44 9.01 9.63 -5.63
CA GLN A 44 9.62 8.73 -4.65
C GLN A 44 8.89 8.81 -3.31
N CYS A 45 8.60 10.03 -2.85
CA CYS A 45 7.76 10.23 -1.67
C CYS A 45 6.38 9.58 -1.85
N THR A 46 5.70 9.79 -2.98
CA THR A 46 4.38 9.20 -3.20
C THR A 46 4.44 7.66 -3.19
N MET A 47 5.42 7.04 -3.85
CA MET A 47 5.59 5.58 -3.83
C MET A 47 5.78 5.04 -2.41
N ARG A 48 6.65 5.69 -1.62
CA ARG A 48 6.88 5.31 -0.22
C ARG A 48 5.58 5.35 0.58
N LEU A 49 4.83 6.44 0.50
CA LEU A 49 3.59 6.62 1.25
C LEU A 49 2.48 5.65 0.80
N ILE A 50 2.40 5.32 -0.50
CA ILE A 50 1.51 4.24 -0.98
C ILE A 50 1.85 2.91 -0.28
N GLY A 51 3.13 2.57 -0.20
CA GLY A 51 3.58 1.36 0.49
C GLY A 51 3.24 1.37 1.98
N GLU A 52 3.34 2.51 2.66
CA GLU A 52 2.95 2.66 4.07
C GLU A 52 1.42 2.52 4.24
N MET A 53 0.62 3.16 3.39
CA MET A 53 -0.85 3.06 3.42
C MET A 53 -1.35 1.62 3.25
N ILE A 54 -0.76 0.86 2.32
CA ILE A 54 -1.17 -0.53 2.09
C ILE A 54 -0.80 -1.42 3.28
N ARG A 55 0.38 -1.22 3.89
CA ARG A 55 0.77 -1.98 5.10
C ARG A 55 -0.11 -1.69 6.30
N LEU A 56 -0.76 -0.53 6.33
CA LEU A 56 -1.76 -0.18 7.34
C LEU A 56 -3.20 -0.57 6.95
N ASP A 57 -3.38 -1.37 5.90
CA ASP A 57 -4.67 -1.82 5.39
C ASP A 57 -5.61 -0.67 4.94
N CYS A 58 -5.07 0.51 4.60
CA CYS A 58 -5.88 1.63 4.10
C CYS A 58 -6.55 1.33 2.73
N ASN A 59 -6.15 0.24 2.08
CA ASN A 59 -6.71 -0.26 0.83
C ASN A 59 -7.79 -1.34 1.03
N ASN A 60 -8.10 -1.72 2.28
CA ASN A 60 -9.02 -2.79 2.63
C ASN A 60 -10.36 -2.25 3.14
N GLY A 61 -11.43 -2.41 2.34
CA GLY A 61 -12.77 -1.89 2.65
C GLY A 61 -13.47 -2.56 3.83
N ASN A 62 -12.93 -3.68 4.32
CA ASN A 62 -13.43 -4.33 5.54
C ASN A 62 -12.82 -3.70 6.81
N VAL A 63 -11.72 -2.97 6.67
CA VAL A 63 -10.96 -2.37 7.77
C VAL A 63 -11.17 -0.86 7.84
N VAL A 64 -11.28 -0.20 6.69
CA VAL A 64 -11.56 1.24 6.58
C VAL A 64 -12.75 1.49 5.66
N ASN A 65 -13.34 2.67 5.72
CA ASN A 65 -14.48 2.99 4.85
C ASN A 65 -14.08 3.06 3.36
N LYS A 66 -15.07 2.97 2.48
CA LYS A 66 -14.86 2.99 1.03
C LYS A 66 -14.15 4.26 0.55
N GLU A 67 -14.44 5.41 1.17
CA GLU A 67 -13.82 6.69 0.80
C GLU A 67 -12.30 6.64 0.95
N VAL A 68 -11.78 6.13 2.08
CA VAL A 68 -10.34 5.96 2.29
C VAL A 68 -9.76 5.02 1.23
N THR A 69 -10.39 3.87 0.99
CA THR A 69 -9.88 2.92 -0.02
C THR A 69 -9.85 3.50 -1.43
N SER A 70 -10.85 4.31 -1.80
CA SER A 70 -10.91 4.99 -3.09
C SER A 70 -9.82 6.04 -3.22
N LYS A 71 -9.57 6.84 -2.17
CA LYS A 71 -8.47 7.82 -2.17
C LYS A 71 -7.10 7.17 -2.35
N VAL A 72 -6.86 6.00 -1.75
CA VAL A 72 -5.61 5.26 -1.97
C VAL A 72 -5.47 4.83 -3.43
N LYS A 73 -6.55 4.34 -4.07
CA LYS A 73 -6.55 4.00 -5.50
C LYS A 73 -6.30 5.24 -6.37
N ASP A 74 -6.93 6.36 -6.06
CA ASP A 74 -6.75 7.61 -6.80
C ASP A 74 -5.30 8.11 -6.76
N ILE A 75 -4.63 8.01 -5.61
CA ILE A 75 -3.21 8.37 -5.48
C ILE A 75 -2.35 7.47 -6.36
N VAL A 76 -2.59 6.16 -6.36
CA VAL A 76 -1.89 5.20 -7.23
C VAL A 76 -2.14 5.53 -8.70
N HIS A 77 -3.38 5.84 -9.08
CA HIS A 77 -3.75 6.22 -10.45
C HIS A 77 -3.05 7.50 -10.90
N LYS A 78 -3.10 8.56 -10.08
CA LYS A 78 -2.45 9.85 -10.38
C LYS A 78 -0.94 9.70 -10.51
N LEU A 79 -0.30 8.94 -9.62
CA LEU A 79 1.13 8.65 -9.71
C LEU A 79 1.46 7.92 -11.02
N TRP A 80 0.66 6.91 -11.39
CA TRP A 80 0.84 6.14 -12.62
C TRP A 80 0.79 7.01 -13.87
N LEU A 81 -0.18 7.92 -13.95
CA LEU A 81 -0.33 8.84 -15.09
C LEU A 81 0.86 9.80 -15.22
N ARG A 82 1.37 10.31 -14.09
CA ARG A 82 2.50 11.26 -14.04
C ARG A 82 3.88 10.61 -14.17
N SER A 83 3.95 9.28 -14.17
CA SER A 83 5.20 8.53 -14.17
C SER A 83 5.65 8.15 -15.59
N ASP A 84 6.96 8.20 -15.81
CA ASP A 84 7.62 7.55 -16.94
C ASP A 84 7.60 6.02 -16.77
N ASP A 85 8.10 5.32 -17.79
CA ASP A 85 8.02 3.86 -17.87
C ASP A 85 8.88 3.17 -16.80
N GLU A 86 10.03 3.74 -16.45
CA GLU A 86 10.90 3.21 -15.39
C GLU A 86 10.20 3.29 -14.03
N LYS A 87 9.59 4.44 -13.73
CA LYS A 87 8.83 4.67 -12.48
C LYS A 87 7.56 3.82 -12.43
N ARG A 88 6.87 3.63 -13.55
CA ARG A 88 5.74 2.69 -13.67
C ARG A 88 6.16 1.26 -13.32
N CYS A 89 7.29 0.79 -13.84
CA CYS A 89 7.82 -0.52 -13.49
C CYS A 89 8.22 -0.64 -12.01
N LYS A 90 8.84 0.41 -11.44
CA LYS A 90 9.16 0.45 -10.00
C LYS A 90 7.89 0.36 -9.15
N LEU A 91 6.85 1.13 -9.50
CA LEU A 91 5.55 1.10 -8.83
C LEU A 91 4.92 -0.30 -8.88
N LEU A 92 4.90 -0.95 -10.04
CA LEU A 92 4.36 -2.31 -10.18
C LEU A 92 5.14 -3.35 -9.36
N ARG A 93 6.48 -3.28 -9.34
CA ARG A 93 7.31 -4.21 -8.54
C ARG A 93 7.04 -4.07 -7.05
N MET A 94 6.87 -2.84 -6.57
CA MET A 94 6.50 -2.58 -5.18
C MET A 94 5.11 -3.15 -4.89
N LEU A 95 4.11 -2.80 -5.70
CA LEU A 95 2.72 -3.19 -5.45
C LEU A 95 2.48 -4.69 -5.58
N ARG A 96 3.22 -5.39 -6.44
CA ARG A 96 3.18 -6.85 -6.56
C ARG A 96 3.37 -7.58 -5.23
N ARG A 97 4.17 -7.00 -4.34
CA ARG A 97 4.48 -7.59 -3.03
C ARG A 97 3.44 -7.26 -1.96
N LEU A 98 2.52 -6.33 -2.25
CA LEU A 98 1.64 -5.72 -1.25
C LEU A 98 0.15 -5.95 -1.54
N VAL A 99 -0.24 -6.14 -2.80
CA VAL A 99 -1.65 -6.25 -3.20
C VAL A 99 -1.87 -7.27 -4.30
N SER A 100 -3.13 -7.68 -4.48
CA SER A 100 -3.52 -8.57 -5.57
C SER A 100 -3.48 -7.88 -6.93
N LYS A 101 -3.34 -8.67 -7.99
CA LYS A 101 -3.41 -8.19 -9.39
C LYS A 101 -4.74 -7.52 -9.69
N GLY A 102 -5.84 -8.08 -9.16
CA GLY A 102 -7.18 -7.52 -9.31
C GLY A 102 -7.33 -6.13 -8.67
N TRP A 103 -6.71 -5.91 -7.52
CA TRP A 103 -6.69 -4.59 -6.87
C TRP A 103 -5.97 -3.57 -7.74
N ILE A 104 -4.83 -3.95 -8.33
CA ILE A 104 -4.03 -3.06 -9.19
C ILE A 104 -4.74 -2.71 -10.48
N ARG A 105 -5.38 -3.68 -11.11
CA ARG A 105 -6.25 -3.44 -12.25
C ARG A 105 -7.30 -2.37 -11.94
N GLY A 106 -7.95 -2.50 -10.77
CA GLY A 106 -8.91 -1.54 -10.27
C GLY A 106 -8.30 -0.16 -10.00
N ALA A 107 -7.12 -0.08 -9.40
CA ALA A 107 -6.46 1.20 -9.09
C ALA A 107 -5.93 1.91 -10.35
N LEU A 108 -5.47 1.18 -11.36
CA LEU A 108 -4.88 1.77 -12.56
C LEU A 108 -5.92 2.12 -13.64
N HIS A 109 -7.18 1.69 -13.49
CA HIS A 109 -8.21 1.80 -14.53
C HIS A 109 -7.71 1.25 -15.88
N ARG A 110 -7.20 0.01 -15.85
CA ARG A 110 -6.68 -0.68 -17.04
C ARG A 110 -7.40 -2.01 -17.24
N SER A 111 -7.52 -2.42 -18.50
CA SER A 111 -7.96 -3.78 -18.82
C SER A 111 -6.93 -4.81 -18.37
N ASN A 112 -7.32 -6.09 -18.34
CA ASN A 112 -6.39 -7.17 -18.00
C ASN A 112 -5.25 -7.26 -19.02
N GLU A 113 -5.57 -7.07 -20.30
CA GLU A 113 -4.64 -7.13 -21.42
C GLU A 113 -3.60 -6.00 -21.30
N ALA A 114 -4.06 -4.78 -21.04
CA ALA A 114 -3.18 -3.64 -20.86
C ALA A 114 -2.27 -3.80 -19.64
N LEU A 115 -2.80 -4.28 -18.51
CA LEU A 115 -1.98 -4.56 -17.33
C LEU A 115 -0.95 -5.66 -17.62
N ASN A 116 -1.34 -6.75 -18.27
CA ASN A 116 -0.44 -7.85 -18.62
C ASN A 116 0.72 -7.39 -19.50
N MET A 117 0.45 -6.55 -20.51
CA MET A 117 1.49 -5.97 -21.35
C MET A 117 2.52 -5.19 -20.53
N TRP A 118 2.07 -4.39 -19.55
CA TRP A 118 2.96 -3.70 -18.62
C TRP A 118 3.77 -4.64 -17.74
N LEU A 119 3.16 -5.71 -17.25
CA LEU A 119 3.86 -6.72 -16.44
C LEU A 119 4.98 -7.40 -17.24
N VAL A 120 4.70 -7.81 -18.48
CA VAL A 120 5.71 -8.36 -19.41
C VAL A 120 6.80 -7.34 -19.67
N ARG A 121 6.44 -6.10 -20.03
CA ARG A 121 7.40 -5.02 -20.29
C ARG A 121 8.33 -4.74 -19.11
N CYS A 122 7.81 -4.84 -17.89
CA CYS A 122 8.59 -4.63 -16.67
C CYS A 122 9.32 -5.89 -16.18
N ASN A 123 9.22 -7.01 -16.89
CA ASN A 123 9.72 -8.32 -16.49
C ASN A 123 9.21 -8.73 -15.08
N ILE A 124 7.90 -8.63 -14.89
CA ILE A 124 7.21 -8.93 -13.63
C ILE A 124 6.30 -10.14 -13.83
N ASP A 125 6.68 -11.25 -13.20
CA ASP A 125 5.75 -12.35 -12.97
C ASP A 125 4.88 -12.05 -11.74
N TRP A 126 3.56 -12.05 -11.92
CA TRP A 126 2.60 -11.86 -10.84
C TRP A 126 2.03 -13.22 -10.45
N LYS A 127 2.49 -13.74 -9.31
CA LYS A 127 1.99 -15.02 -8.78
C LYS A 127 0.46 -14.96 -8.69
N LYS A 128 -0.18 -15.97 -9.30
CA LYS A 128 -1.62 -16.18 -9.27
C LYS A 128 -2.10 -16.36 -7.84
#